data_AF-A0A1I6LH09-F1
#
_entry.id   AF-A0A1I6LH09-F1
#
_cell.length_a   1.000
_cell.length_b   1.000
_cell.length_c   1.000
_cell.angle_alpha   90.00
_cell.angle_beta   90.00
_cell.angle_gamma   90.00
#
_symmetry.space_group_name_H-M   'P 1'
#
loop_
_entity.id
_entity.type
_entity.pdbx_description
1 polymer ?
#
loop_
_entity_poly.entity_id
_entity_poly.type
_entity_poly.pdbx_seq_one_letter_code
_entity_poly.pdbx_strand_id
1 'polypeptide(L)'
;MRKNLLLGLALASAMTLTTVAVAAGQDGGFRGDHGHGHRGHAMLAGMDKLNLTDAQRTSIKQLVKSSFEQNKSQRQNLRQQREAFEAMTPDQVGYQSAAATFAQAEASALQARIQQRAALRTQIYALLTPAQKTQLASLKAERQERKQQWEQFKSQHPVSSPSGTTSAQ
;
A
#
# COMPACT_ATOMS: atom_id res chain seq x y z
N MET A 1 15.25 -43.04 29.14
CA MET A 1 15.39 -43.57 27.77
C MET A 1 14.04 -43.52 27.07
N ARG A 2 13.99 -43.00 25.83
CA ARG A 2 12.98 -43.24 24.77
C ARG A 2 11.61 -42.54 24.96
N LYS A 3 10.93 -41.99 23.95
CA LYS A 3 11.14 -41.78 22.49
C LYS A 3 10.04 -40.80 22.02
N ASN A 4 10.37 -39.87 21.12
CA ASN A 4 9.41 -38.99 20.44
C ASN A 4 8.61 -39.77 19.40
N LEU A 5 7.31 -39.47 19.26
CA LEU A 5 6.52 -39.89 18.10
C LEU A 5 5.72 -38.72 17.52
N LEU A 6 5.94 -38.54 16.22
CA LEU A 6 5.43 -37.52 15.32
C LEU A 6 3.95 -37.80 15.00
N LEU A 7 3.10 -36.78 15.12
CA LEU A 7 1.72 -36.80 14.62
C LEU A 7 1.66 -35.99 13.32
N GLY A 8 1.58 -36.72 12.20
CA GLY A 8 1.48 -36.18 10.86
C GLY A 8 0.12 -35.52 10.63
N LEU A 9 0.15 -34.30 10.08
CA LEU A 9 -1.03 -33.54 9.69
C LEU A 9 -1.41 -33.94 8.25
N ALA A 10 -2.47 -34.74 8.10
CA ALA A 10 -3.06 -35.06 6.80
C ALA A 10 -3.96 -33.89 6.34
N LEU A 11 -3.58 -33.21 5.25
CA LEU A 11 -4.40 -32.22 4.57
C LEU A 11 -5.42 -32.94 3.67
N ALA A 12 -6.68 -33.04 4.10
CA ALA A 12 -7.77 -33.51 3.26
C ALA A 12 -8.39 -32.32 2.51
N SER A 13 -8.07 -32.21 1.22
CA SER A 13 -8.68 -31.27 0.29
C SER A 13 -10.09 -31.76 -0.11
N ALA A 14 -11.12 -31.20 0.51
CA ALA A 14 -12.50 -31.37 0.07
C ALA A 14 -12.78 -30.40 -1.10
N MET A 15 -12.87 -30.93 -2.32
CA MET A 15 -13.46 -30.22 -3.46
C MET A 15 -14.98 -30.38 -3.40
N THR A 16 -15.70 -29.29 -3.15
CA THR A 16 -17.14 -29.22 -3.38
C THR A 16 -17.40 -28.40 -4.63
N LEU A 17 -17.93 -29.06 -5.67
CA LEU A 17 -18.47 -28.38 -6.85
C LEU A 17 -19.70 -27.58 -6.42
N THR A 18 -19.67 -26.27 -6.63
CA THR A 18 -20.84 -25.39 -6.47
C THR A 18 -21.21 -24.83 -7.84
N THR A 19 -22.49 -24.97 -8.20
CA THR A 19 -23.11 -24.52 -9.44
C THR A 19 -23.06 -23.00 -9.58
N VAL A 20 -22.69 -22.49 -10.77
CA VAL A 20 -22.72 -21.05 -11.10
C VAL A 20 -24.03 -20.74 -11.81
N ALA A 21 -24.89 -19.94 -11.19
CA ALA A 21 -25.96 -19.22 -11.86
C ALA A 21 -25.39 -17.91 -12.43
N VAL A 22 -25.50 -17.71 -13.74
CA VAL A 22 -25.15 -16.45 -14.41
C VAL A 22 -26.35 -15.53 -14.37
N ALA A 23 -26.24 -14.44 -13.62
CA ALA A 23 -27.14 -13.29 -13.72
C ALA A 23 -26.40 -12.16 -14.46
N ALA A 24 -26.87 -11.85 -15.66
CA ALA A 24 -26.44 -10.68 -16.42
C ALA A 24 -27.09 -9.44 -15.80
N GLY A 25 -26.27 -8.58 -15.18
CA GLY A 25 -26.63 -7.26 -14.70
C GLY A 25 -25.87 -6.20 -15.48
N GLN A 26 -26.60 -5.53 -16.37
CA GLN A 26 -26.25 -4.27 -17.03
C GLN A 26 -26.11 -3.19 -15.96
N ASP A 27 -24.97 -2.49 -15.88
CA ASP A 27 -24.91 -1.20 -15.20
C ASP A 27 -23.72 -0.38 -15.69
N GLY A 28 -24.02 0.86 -16.07
CA GLY A 28 -23.04 1.84 -16.51
C GLY A 28 -22.24 2.44 -15.37
N GLY A 29 -21.26 3.27 -15.74
CA GLY A 29 -20.82 4.34 -14.86
C GLY A 29 -19.31 4.49 -14.69
N PHE A 30 -18.94 5.77 -14.63
CA PHE A 30 -17.72 6.35 -14.07
C PHE A 30 -16.47 6.40 -14.94
N ARG A 31 -16.46 7.40 -15.83
CA ARG A 31 -15.27 8.23 -16.06
C ARG A 31 -14.97 8.96 -14.74
N GLY A 32 -13.97 8.49 -14.00
CA GLY A 32 -13.59 9.02 -12.69
C GLY A 32 -12.18 9.59 -12.71
N ASP A 33 -12.12 10.92 -12.66
CA ASP A 33 -11.24 11.74 -11.80
C ASP A 33 -9.75 11.36 -11.68
N HIS A 34 -8.90 12.14 -12.36
CA HIS A 34 -7.44 12.13 -12.19
C HIS A 34 -7.04 12.99 -10.98
N GLY A 35 -7.20 12.45 -9.78
CA GLY A 35 -6.72 13.11 -8.56
C GLY A 35 -6.73 12.14 -7.39
N HIS A 36 -5.57 11.88 -6.77
CA HIS A 36 -5.39 11.08 -5.54
C HIS A 36 -5.02 9.58 -5.66
N GLY A 37 -4.55 9.08 -6.81
CA GLY A 37 -4.17 7.67 -6.99
C GLY A 37 -2.75 7.23 -6.54
N HIS A 38 -1.83 8.14 -6.23
CA HIS A 38 -0.41 7.76 -6.19
C HIS A 38 0.06 6.93 -4.99
N ARG A 39 -0.65 6.92 -3.86
CA ARG A 39 -0.18 6.20 -2.64
C ARG A 39 -0.56 4.72 -2.59
N GLY A 40 -1.60 4.30 -3.33
CA GLY A 40 -2.00 2.89 -3.43
C GLY A 40 -1.17 2.09 -4.45
N HIS A 41 -0.73 2.75 -5.53
CA HIS A 41 -0.02 2.09 -6.63
C HIS A 41 1.40 1.64 -6.29
N ALA A 42 2.07 2.26 -5.32
CA ALA A 42 3.44 1.87 -4.96
C ALA A 42 3.55 0.40 -4.52
N MET A 43 2.47 -0.17 -3.95
CA MET A 43 2.48 -1.55 -3.48
C MET A 43 2.36 -2.57 -4.62
N LEU A 44 1.60 -2.24 -5.68
CA LEU A 44 1.39 -3.10 -6.84
C LEU A 44 2.31 -2.78 -8.02
N ALA A 45 3.20 -1.80 -7.84
CA ALA A 45 4.03 -1.32 -8.93
C ALA A 45 4.94 -2.43 -9.48
N GLY A 46 4.81 -2.73 -10.77
CA GLY A 46 5.54 -3.80 -11.46
C GLY A 46 4.74 -5.10 -11.59
N MET A 47 3.60 -5.25 -10.91
CA MET A 47 2.73 -6.43 -11.06
C MET A 47 1.96 -6.43 -12.39
N ASP A 48 1.71 -5.24 -12.93
CA ASP A 48 1.22 -5.00 -14.30
C ASP A 48 2.13 -5.62 -15.37
N LYS A 49 3.43 -5.75 -15.08
CA LYS A 49 4.43 -6.31 -16.00
C LYS A 49 4.64 -7.83 -15.86
N LEU A 50 4.01 -8.48 -14.88
CA LEU A 50 4.24 -9.91 -14.58
C LEU A 50 3.40 -10.88 -15.41
N ASN A 51 2.74 -10.42 -16.49
CA ASN A 51 1.86 -11.24 -17.32
C ASN A 51 0.93 -12.14 -16.48
N LEU A 52 0.26 -11.53 -15.50
CA LEU A 52 -0.62 -12.25 -14.58
C LEU A 52 -1.76 -12.93 -15.35
N THR A 53 -2.22 -14.09 -14.87
CA THR A 53 -3.47 -14.68 -15.38
C THR A 53 -4.68 -13.87 -14.89
N ASP A 54 -5.84 -14.02 -15.54
CA ASP A 54 -7.08 -13.36 -15.07
C ASP A 54 -7.49 -13.79 -13.67
N ALA A 55 -7.27 -15.07 -13.34
CA ALA A 55 -7.48 -15.59 -12.00
C ALA A 55 -6.55 -14.91 -10.98
N GLN A 56 -5.25 -14.78 -11.27
CA GLN A 56 -4.29 -14.08 -10.40
C GLN A 56 -4.68 -12.61 -10.23
N ARG A 57 -5.02 -11.91 -11.32
CA ARG A 57 -5.47 -10.50 -11.28
C ARG A 57 -6.69 -10.33 -10.38
N THR A 58 -7.67 -11.20 -10.52
CA THR A 58 -8.92 -11.15 -9.74
C THR A 58 -8.64 -11.36 -8.26
N SER A 59 -7.86 -12.39 -7.91
CA SER A 59 -7.46 -12.65 -6.52
C SER A 59 -6.68 -11.49 -5.90
N ILE A 60 -5.72 -10.91 -6.64
CA ILE A 60 -4.94 -9.75 -6.16
C ILE A 60 -5.84 -8.54 -5.94
N LYS A 61 -6.76 -8.23 -6.87
CA LYS A 61 -7.73 -7.13 -6.71
C LYS A 61 -8.58 -7.33 -5.46
N GLN A 62 -9.07 -8.55 -5.22
CA GLN A 62 -9.88 -8.86 -4.05
C GLN A 62 -9.10 -8.70 -2.74
N LEU A 63 -7.86 -9.19 -2.68
CA LEU A 63 -6.98 -9.02 -1.53
C LEU A 63 -6.72 -7.53 -1.22
N VAL A 64 -6.44 -6.73 -2.24
CA VAL A 64 -6.19 -5.29 -2.10
C VAL A 64 -7.45 -4.55 -1.65
N LYS A 65 -8.60 -4.87 -2.24
CA LYS A 65 -9.89 -4.29 -1.85
C LYS A 65 -10.24 -4.61 -0.40
N SER A 66 -10.15 -5.88 -0.01
CA SER A 66 -10.41 -6.32 1.36
C SER A 66 -9.48 -5.63 2.36
N SER A 67 -8.18 -5.55 2.05
CA SER A 67 -7.22 -4.82 2.90
C SER A 67 -7.55 -3.32 3.00
N PHE A 68 -8.00 -2.68 1.92
CA PHE A 68 -8.42 -1.28 1.96
C PHE A 68 -9.66 -1.06 2.84
N GLU A 69 -10.64 -1.94 2.72
CA GLU A 69 -11.89 -1.90 3.50
C GLU A 69 -11.62 -2.10 4.99
N GLN A 70 -10.83 -3.12 5.35
CA GLN A 70 -10.42 -3.41 6.74
C GLN A 70 -9.72 -2.20 7.40
N ASN A 71 -8.98 -1.42 6.62
CA ASN A 71 -8.19 -0.29 7.12
C ASN A 71 -8.90 1.06 7.01
N LYS A 72 -10.15 1.09 6.51
CA LYS A 72 -10.88 2.33 6.24
C LYS A 72 -11.14 3.11 7.53
N SER A 73 -11.62 2.45 8.58
CA SER A 73 -11.94 3.08 9.87
C SER A 73 -10.70 3.68 10.53
N GLN A 74 -9.59 2.92 10.60
CA GLN A 74 -8.33 3.42 11.15
C GLN A 74 -7.84 4.67 10.42
N ARG A 75 -7.96 4.70 9.09
CA ARG A 75 -7.58 5.87 8.27
C ARG A 75 -8.49 7.07 8.53
N GLN A 76 -9.79 6.85 8.68
CA GLN A 76 -10.76 7.89 9.01
C GLN A 76 -10.49 8.47 10.40
N ASN A 77 -10.26 7.63 11.40
CA ASN A 77 -9.96 8.07 12.77
C ASN A 77 -8.69 8.92 12.82
N LEU A 78 -7.62 8.50 12.15
CA LEU A 78 -6.39 9.29 12.13
C LEU A 78 -6.56 10.62 11.39
N ARG A 79 -7.37 10.65 10.33
CA ARG A 79 -7.73 11.89 9.63
C ARG A 79 -8.49 12.84 10.55
N GLN A 80 -9.47 12.35 11.31
CA GLN A 80 -10.22 13.17 12.26
C GLN A 80 -9.32 13.74 13.36
N GLN A 81 -8.39 12.94 13.89
CA GLN A 81 -7.45 13.41 14.90
C GLN A 81 -6.49 14.47 14.36
N ARG A 82 -6.04 14.31 13.11
CA ARG A 82 -5.26 15.32 12.40
C ARG A 82 -6.05 16.62 12.26
N GLU A 83 -7.27 16.56 11.74
CA GLU A 83 -8.14 17.73 11.54
C GLU A 83 -8.43 18.43 12.86
N ALA A 84 -8.66 17.68 13.94
CA ALA A 84 -8.85 18.23 15.28
C ALA A 84 -7.61 18.98 15.79
N PHE A 85 -6.40 18.43 15.57
CA PHE A 85 -5.16 19.11 15.95
C PHE A 85 -4.86 20.32 15.08
N GLU A 86 -5.05 20.23 13.76
CA GLU A 86 -4.81 21.32 12.80
C GLU A 86 -5.79 22.50 12.99
N ALA A 87 -6.95 22.26 13.60
CA ALA A 87 -7.90 23.31 13.97
C ALA A 87 -7.51 24.08 15.26
N MET A 88 -6.54 23.58 16.03
CA MET A 88 -6.06 24.27 17.23
C MET A 88 -5.07 25.37 16.89
N THR A 89 -5.05 26.42 17.70
CA THR A 89 -4.03 27.47 17.62
C THR A 89 -2.97 27.29 18.73
N PRO A 90 -1.70 27.67 18.51
CA PRO A 90 -0.62 27.43 19.47
C PRO A 90 -0.81 28.05 20.87
N ASP A 91 -1.65 29.08 20.99
CA ASP A 91 -2.03 29.76 22.22
C ASP A 91 -3.15 29.06 23.00
N GLN A 92 -3.84 28.09 22.39
CA GLN A 92 -4.87 27.31 23.09
C GLN A 92 -4.28 26.41 24.18
N VAL A 93 -4.95 26.40 25.34
CA VAL A 93 -4.62 25.48 26.44
C VAL A 93 -4.68 24.04 25.93
N GLY A 94 -3.62 23.28 26.19
CA GLY A 94 -3.53 21.87 25.78
C GLY A 94 -2.96 21.62 24.38
N TYR A 95 -2.58 22.66 23.61
CA TYR A 95 -2.00 22.50 22.27
C TYR A 95 -0.83 21.50 22.23
N GLN A 96 0.12 21.62 23.16
CA GLN A 96 1.27 20.70 23.26
C GLN A 96 0.86 19.26 23.59
N SER A 97 -0.16 19.08 24.44
CA SER A 97 -0.69 17.75 24.75
C SER A 97 -1.38 17.14 23.53
N ALA A 98 -2.17 17.93 22.79
CA ALA A 98 -2.81 17.48 21.56
C ALA A 98 -1.79 17.11 20.48
N ALA A 99 -0.70 17.86 20.36
CA ALA A 99 0.43 17.53 19.48
C ALA A 99 1.05 16.16 19.85
N ALA A 100 1.30 15.93 21.15
CA ALA A 100 1.84 14.65 21.63
C ALA A 100 0.88 13.48 21.38
N THR A 101 -0.42 13.65 21.66
CA THR A 101 -1.44 12.64 21.38
C THR A 101 -1.53 12.32 19.89
N PHE A 102 -1.53 13.34 19.04
CA PHE A 102 -1.57 13.15 17.59
C PHE A 102 -0.32 12.44 17.07
N ALA A 103 0.88 12.82 17.56
CA ALA A 103 2.13 12.16 17.22
C ALA A 103 2.11 10.67 17.59
N GLN A 104 1.61 10.32 18.78
CA GLN A 104 1.46 8.94 19.22
C GLN A 104 0.51 8.15 18.31
N ALA A 105 -0.62 8.75 17.92
CA ALA A 105 -1.57 8.11 17.01
C ALA A 105 -0.98 7.87 15.61
N GLU A 106 -0.23 8.83 15.07
CA GLU A 106 0.48 8.66 13.79
C GLU A 106 1.53 7.54 13.88
N ALA A 107 2.28 7.45 14.98
CA ALA A 107 3.27 6.38 15.19
C ALA A 107 2.59 5.00 15.20
N SER A 108 1.52 4.84 15.97
CA SER A 108 0.74 3.58 16.00
C SER A 108 0.11 3.24 14.64
N ALA A 109 -0.42 4.25 13.93
CA ALA A 109 -0.97 4.05 12.59
C ALA A 109 0.10 3.66 11.58
N LEU A 110 1.31 4.24 11.66
CA LEU A 110 2.45 3.87 10.81
C LEU A 110 2.86 2.42 11.03
N GLN A 111 2.99 1.99 12.29
CA GLN A 111 3.32 0.61 12.64
C GLN A 111 2.30 -0.37 12.04
N ALA A 112 1.01 -0.12 12.26
CA ALA A 112 -0.07 -0.95 11.72
C ALA A 112 -0.01 -1.02 10.18
N ARG A 113 0.16 0.13 9.50
CA ARG A 113 0.27 0.19 8.04
C ARG A 113 1.45 -0.63 7.51
N ILE A 114 2.60 -0.61 8.17
CA ILE A 114 3.78 -1.39 7.76
C ILE A 114 3.46 -2.88 7.85
N GLN A 115 2.91 -3.33 8.97
CA GLN A 115 2.56 -4.73 9.20
C GLN A 115 1.49 -5.22 8.20
N GLN A 116 0.43 -4.45 8.00
CA GLN A 116 -0.63 -4.77 7.04
C GLN A 116 -0.11 -4.84 5.61
N ARG A 117 0.76 -3.90 5.21
CA ARG A 117 1.39 -3.93 3.88
C ARG A 117 2.30 -5.14 3.72
N ALA A 118 3.06 -5.50 4.74
CA ALA A 118 3.90 -6.70 4.72
C ALA A 118 3.04 -7.96 4.54
N ALA A 119 1.99 -8.12 5.34
CA ALA A 119 1.06 -9.24 5.25
C ALA A 119 0.41 -9.36 3.86
N LEU A 120 -0.13 -8.26 3.33
CA LEU A 120 -0.75 -8.23 2.02
C LEU A 120 0.28 -8.52 0.89
N ARG A 121 1.52 -8.03 1.01
CA ARG A 121 2.60 -8.36 0.05
C ARG A 121 2.92 -9.85 0.06
N THR A 122 2.98 -10.48 1.24
CA THR A 122 3.20 -11.92 1.36
C THR A 122 2.09 -12.71 0.69
N GLN A 123 0.82 -12.35 0.92
CA GLN A 123 -0.32 -13.02 0.29
C GLN A 123 -0.29 -12.88 -1.24
N ILE A 124 -0.02 -11.69 -1.77
CA ILE A 124 0.10 -11.47 -3.22
C ILE A 124 1.29 -12.26 -3.79
N TYR A 125 2.43 -12.26 -3.12
CA TYR A 125 3.63 -12.98 -3.57
C TYR A 125 3.42 -14.50 -3.63
N ALA A 126 2.59 -15.05 -2.74
CA ALA A 126 2.22 -16.46 -2.75
C ALA A 126 1.42 -16.88 -4.00
N LEU A 127 0.71 -15.94 -4.65
CA LEU A 127 -0.05 -16.20 -5.88
C LEU A 127 0.83 -16.26 -7.14
N LEU A 128 2.08 -15.80 -7.05
CA LEU A 128 2.99 -15.73 -8.20
C LEU A 128 3.70 -17.06 -8.46
N THR A 129 3.88 -17.38 -9.74
CA THR A 129 4.70 -18.52 -10.17
C THR A 129 6.19 -18.23 -9.91
N PRO A 130 7.06 -19.26 -9.86
CA PRO A 130 8.51 -19.05 -9.73
C PRO A 130 9.08 -18.11 -10.80
N ALA A 131 8.65 -18.25 -12.07
CA ALA A 131 9.09 -17.37 -13.15
C ALA A 131 8.66 -15.90 -12.93
N GLN A 132 7.42 -15.67 -12.48
CA GLN A 132 6.93 -14.33 -12.16
C GLN A 132 7.67 -13.72 -10.96
N LYS A 133 8.06 -14.53 -9.96
CA LYS A 133 8.86 -14.07 -8.83
C LYS A 133 10.25 -13.58 -9.26
N THR A 134 10.90 -14.33 -10.14
CA THR A 134 12.20 -13.94 -10.75
C THR A 134 12.06 -12.65 -11.54
N GLN A 135 11.03 -12.54 -12.39
CA GLN A 135 10.77 -11.32 -13.15
C GLN A 135 10.50 -10.12 -12.24
N LEU A 136 9.74 -10.31 -11.16
CA LEU A 136 9.49 -9.26 -10.16
C LEU A 136 10.79 -8.79 -9.49
N ALA A 137 11.75 -9.67 -9.24
CA ALA A 137 13.05 -9.30 -8.68
C ALA A 137 13.86 -8.45 -9.65
N SER A 138 13.91 -8.82 -10.94
CA SER A 138 14.56 -8.03 -11.99
C SER A 138 13.93 -6.64 -12.14
N LEU A 139 12.60 -6.54 -12.21
CA LEU A 139 11.89 -5.26 -12.28
C LEU A 139 12.14 -4.36 -11.04
N LYS A 140 12.38 -4.97 -9.88
CA LYS A 140 12.76 -4.22 -8.67
C LYS A 140 14.18 -3.66 -8.79
N ALA A 141 15.14 -4.45 -9.29
CA ALA A 141 16.52 -4.00 -9.50
C ALA A 141 16.59 -2.83 -10.47
N GLU A 142 15.97 -2.95 -11.66
CA GLU A 142 15.90 -1.88 -12.66
C GLU A 142 15.31 -0.57 -12.10
N ARG A 143 14.32 -0.69 -11.21
CA ARG A 143 13.72 0.49 -10.56
C ARG A 143 14.69 1.14 -9.59
N GLN A 144 15.46 0.37 -8.83
CA GLN A 144 16.47 0.92 -7.92
C GLN A 144 17.56 1.65 -8.70
N GLU A 145 18.04 1.07 -9.80
CA GLU A 145 19.02 1.72 -10.67
C GLU A 145 18.50 3.04 -11.24
N ARG A 146 17.26 3.05 -11.76
CA ARG A 146 16.63 4.28 -12.24
C ARG A 146 16.48 5.33 -11.14
N LYS A 147 16.18 4.91 -9.92
CA LYS A 147 16.09 5.81 -8.76
C LYS A 147 17.45 6.44 -8.46
N GLN A 148 18.53 5.65 -8.48
CA GLN A 148 19.89 6.13 -8.27
C GLN A 148 20.32 7.11 -9.37
N GLN A 149 20.04 6.80 -10.64
CA GLN A 149 20.31 7.70 -11.76
C GLN A 149 19.55 9.02 -11.61
N TRP A 150 18.28 8.96 -11.18
CA TRP A 150 17.48 10.16 -10.92
C TRP A 150 18.04 10.99 -9.76
N GLU A 151 18.51 10.35 -8.69
CA GLU A 151 19.17 11.03 -7.57
C GLU A 151 20.47 11.72 -8.00
N GLN A 152 21.27 11.09 -8.85
CA GLN A 152 22.48 11.67 -9.44
C GLN A 152 22.15 12.84 -10.38
N PHE A 153 21.13 12.71 -11.22
CA PHE A 153 20.67 13.79 -12.08
C PHE A 153 20.24 15.01 -11.26
N LYS A 154 19.49 14.79 -10.18
CA LYS A 154 19.04 15.86 -9.28
C LYS A 154 20.20 16.54 -8.54
N SER A 155 21.26 15.82 -8.19
CA SER A 155 22.43 16.44 -7.53
C SER A 155 23.27 17.27 -8.50
N GLN A 156 23.32 16.87 -9.78
CA GLN A 156 24.03 17.61 -10.84
C GLN A 156 23.25 18.82 -11.35
N HIS A 157 21.92 18.79 -11.25
CA HIS A 157 21.03 19.89 -11.64
C HIS A 157 20.21 20.38 -10.45
N PRO A 158 20.82 21.09 -9.48
CA PRO A 158 20.07 21.73 -8.42
C PRO A 158 19.13 22.77 -9.06
N VAL A 159 17.83 22.63 -8.82
CA VAL A 159 16.86 23.66 -9.20
C VAL A 159 17.22 24.96 -8.48
N SER A 160 17.75 25.92 -9.22
CA SER A 160 17.97 27.28 -8.71
C SER A 160 16.61 27.90 -8.41
N SER A 161 16.28 28.08 -7.13
CA SER A 161 15.18 28.97 -6.74
C SER A 161 15.50 30.38 -7.26
N PRO A 162 14.57 31.10 -7.91
CA PRO A 162 14.80 32.47 -8.32
C PRO A 162 14.81 33.37 -7.07
N SER A 163 15.94 33.48 -6.40
CA SER A 163 16.23 34.58 -5.46
C SER A 163 16.63 35.80 -6.29
N GLY A 164 15.65 36.64 -6.60
CA GLY A 164 15.86 37.85 -7.38
C GLY A 164 14.65 38.76 -7.38
N THR A 165 14.38 39.44 -6.26
CA THR A 165 13.77 40.78 -6.34
C THR A 165 14.58 41.71 -5.46
N THR A 166 15.53 42.33 -6.14
CA THR A 166 16.25 43.56 -5.87
C THR A 166 15.61 44.46 -4.81
N SER A 167 16.31 44.61 -3.69
CA SER A 167 16.29 45.83 -2.90
C SER A 167 16.99 46.94 -3.72
N ALA A 168 16.23 47.88 -4.24
CA ALA A 168 16.71 49.21 -4.67
C ALA A 168 15.71 50.19 -4.07
N GLN A 169 16.11 50.81 -2.95
CA GLN A 169 16.44 52.24 -2.84
C GLN A 169 15.21 53.13 -2.96
#